data_AF-A0A0D8I2T2-F1
#
_entry.id   AF-A0A0D8I2T2-F1
#
_cell.length_a   1.000
_cell.length_b   1.000
_cell.length_c   1.000
_cell.angle_alpha   90.00
_cell.angle_beta   90.00
_cell.angle_gamma   90.00
#
_symmetry.space_group_name_H-M   'P 1'
#
loop_
_entity.id
_entity.type
_entity.pdbx_description
1 polymer ?
#
loop_
_entity_poly.entity_id
_entity_poly.type
_entity_poly.pdbx_seq_one_letter_code
_entity_poly.pdbx_strand_id
1 'polypeptide(L)'
;MGFLFELLDFPDGSRMTDLWNNTWADEAKSEEIASGHFIHLGDDQHVDVEADFLSSHLPFHVAGFGGTFPDGKPWMFIMQKAPADIAILLRGQEDPHFMLREALDRAMEFNPDALVAEEMSWHHGDLVNIYEDEGVLASAAENWSVADLLRGLLAQCCGVDLTDIVSGFPDCAFPDTAHACEDDVFSDIFARWVAGLQ
;
A
#
# COMPACT_ATOMS: atom_id res chain seq x y z
N MET A 1 1.06 15.25 6.79
CA MET A 1 1.98 14.10 6.59
C MET A 1 1.15 13.08 5.82
N GLY A 2 1.70 12.03 5.21
CA GLY A 2 0.83 11.10 4.45
C GLY A 2 -0.18 10.41 5.37
N PHE A 3 -1.40 10.13 4.91
CA PHE A 3 -2.47 9.51 5.70
C PHE A 3 -1.99 8.25 6.44
N LEU A 4 -1.27 7.35 5.74
CA LEU A 4 -0.76 6.11 6.34
C LEU A 4 0.27 6.36 7.44
N PHE A 5 1.07 7.43 7.36
CA PHE A 5 2.01 7.78 8.41
C PHE A 5 1.33 8.32 9.67
N GLU A 6 0.23 9.07 9.48
CA GLU A 6 -0.59 9.56 10.58
C GLU A 6 -1.39 8.44 11.24
N LEU A 7 -1.86 7.48 10.44
CA LEU A 7 -2.60 6.31 10.92
C LEU A 7 -1.74 5.34 11.73
N LEU A 8 -0.49 5.12 11.30
CA LEU A 8 0.44 4.15 11.92
C LEU A 8 1.24 4.72 13.10
N ASP A 9 1.06 6.01 13.42
CA ASP A 9 1.71 6.71 14.55
C ASP A 9 3.23 6.44 14.64
N PHE A 10 3.94 6.61 13.53
CA PHE A 10 5.38 6.32 13.48
C PHE A 10 6.17 7.17 14.49
N PRO A 11 7.06 6.55 15.30
CA PRO A 11 7.94 7.30 16.19
C PRO A 11 8.78 8.34 15.44
N ASP A 12 8.98 9.50 16.05
CA ASP A 12 9.85 10.57 15.51
C ASP A 12 11.24 10.01 15.13
N GLY A 13 11.63 10.22 13.88
CA GLY A 13 12.89 9.71 13.33
C GLY A 13 12.79 8.35 12.64
N SER A 14 11.59 7.76 12.56
CA SER A 14 11.32 6.61 11.67
C SER A 14 11.55 7.02 10.21
N ARG A 15 12.13 6.12 9.43
CA ARG A 15 12.48 6.38 8.03
C ARG A 15 11.96 5.28 7.14
N MET A 16 11.20 5.65 6.12
CA MET A 16 10.94 4.79 4.98
C MET A 16 12.21 4.65 4.15
N THR A 17 12.58 3.41 3.84
CA THR A 17 13.79 3.06 3.09
C THR A 17 13.51 2.17 1.90
N ASP A 18 12.31 1.60 1.82
CA ASP A 18 11.91 0.68 0.76
C ASP A 18 10.46 0.88 0.34
N LEU A 19 10.15 0.55 -0.91
CA LEU A 19 8.80 0.44 -1.46
C LEU A 19 8.76 -0.63 -2.55
N TRP A 20 7.61 -1.25 -2.71
CA TRP A 20 7.35 -2.18 -3.80
C TRP A 20 5.91 -2.05 -4.27
N ASN A 21 5.70 -2.31 -5.56
CA ASN A 21 4.41 -2.21 -6.21
C ASN A 21 4.21 -3.41 -7.15
N ASN A 22 3.08 -4.07 -7.03
CA ASN A 22 2.63 -5.11 -7.95
C ASN A 22 1.80 -4.47 -9.06
N THR A 23 2.45 -4.13 -10.17
CA THR A 23 1.77 -3.56 -11.33
C THR A 23 0.81 -4.54 -12.02
N TRP A 24 0.92 -5.85 -11.72
CA TRP A 24 0.02 -6.88 -12.25
C TRP A 24 -1.16 -7.21 -11.33
N ALA A 25 -1.42 -6.43 -10.28
CA ALA A 25 -2.61 -6.63 -9.47
C ALA A 25 -3.86 -6.43 -10.37
N ASP A 26 -4.52 -7.54 -10.73
CA ASP A 26 -5.60 -7.62 -11.73
C ASP A 26 -6.71 -6.57 -11.48
N GLU A 27 -7.25 -5.98 -12.54
CA GLU A 27 -8.49 -5.20 -12.47
C GLU A 27 -9.64 -6.08 -11.95
N ALA A 28 -10.35 -5.65 -10.90
CA ALA A 28 -11.52 -6.39 -10.46
C ALA A 28 -12.72 -6.19 -11.37
N LYS A 29 -13.54 -7.24 -11.42
CA LYS A 29 -14.80 -7.29 -12.18
C LYS A 29 -16.02 -7.11 -11.27
N SER A 30 -15.82 -6.91 -9.98
CA SER A 30 -16.83 -6.81 -8.91
C SER A 30 -16.34 -5.83 -7.83
N GLU A 31 -17.18 -5.58 -6.81
CA GLU A 31 -16.80 -4.77 -5.64
C GLU A 31 -15.55 -5.33 -4.95
N GLU A 32 -14.62 -4.45 -4.59
CA GLU A 32 -13.34 -4.81 -3.96
C GLU A 32 -13.25 -4.30 -2.52
N ILE A 33 -12.50 -5.05 -1.73
CA ILE A 33 -12.05 -4.67 -0.39
C ILE A 33 -10.52 -4.62 -0.37
N ALA A 34 -9.98 -3.87 0.58
CA ALA A 34 -8.56 -3.78 0.85
C ALA A 34 -8.24 -4.03 2.31
N SER A 35 -7.02 -4.50 2.56
CA SER A 35 -6.43 -4.53 3.90
C SER A 35 -5.01 -3.99 3.89
N GLY A 36 -4.63 -3.34 4.99
CA GLY A 36 -3.28 -2.90 5.28
C GLY A 36 -2.76 -3.63 6.51
N HIS A 37 -1.51 -4.07 6.50
CA HIS A 37 -0.92 -4.80 7.62
C HIS A 37 0.42 -4.18 7.98
N PHE A 38 0.52 -3.67 9.20
CA PHE A 38 1.75 -3.15 9.75
C PHE A 38 2.49 -4.23 10.53
N ILE A 39 3.74 -4.45 10.17
CA ILE A 39 4.54 -5.58 10.64
C ILE A 39 5.84 -5.04 11.20
N HIS A 40 6.12 -5.41 12.45
CA HIS A 40 7.45 -5.24 13.04
C HIS A 40 8.28 -6.47 12.67
N LEU A 41 9.43 -6.24 12.06
CA LEU A 41 10.34 -7.31 11.68
C LEU A 41 11.32 -7.60 12.84
N GLY A 42 11.84 -8.82 12.85
CA GLY A 42 12.88 -9.24 13.78
C GLY A 42 14.17 -8.42 13.61
N ASP A 43 14.97 -8.33 14.68
CA ASP A 43 16.14 -7.44 14.75
C ASP A 43 17.20 -7.72 13.66
N ASP A 44 17.28 -8.96 13.17
CA ASP A 44 18.23 -9.40 12.14
C ASP A 44 17.60 -9.49 10.73
N GLN A 45 16.37 -9.00 10.55
CA GLN A 45 15.67 -9.04 9.27
C GLN A 45 15.90 -7.77 8.45
N HIS A 46 15.72 -7.88 7.14
CA HIS A 46 15.86 -6.77 6.22
C HIS A 46 14.59 -6.62 5.39
N VAL A 47 14.15 -5.37 5.22
CA VAL A 47 12.88 -5.04 4.56
C VAL A 47 12.83 -5.58 3.13
N ASP A 48 13.92 -5.44 2.38
CA ASP A 48 14.02 -5.90 0.99
C ASP A 48 13.81 -7.42 0.87
N VAL A 49 14.47 -8.19 1.73
CA VAL A 49 14.37 -9.66 1.76
C VAL A 49 12.96 -10.11 2.16
N GLU A 50 12.40 -9.49 3.21
CA GLU A 50 11.08 -9.86 3.72
C GLU A 50 9.95 -9.41 2.78
N ALA A 51 10.10 -8.27 2.10
CA ALA A 51 9.18 -7.81 1.09
C ALA A 51 9.13 -8.75 -0.13
N ASP A 52 10.28 -9.21 -0.62
CA ASP A 52 10.35 -10.21 -1.70
C ASP A 52 9.71 -11.54 -1.27
N PHE A 53 10.00 -11.98 -0.06
CA PHE A 53 9.40 -13.19 0.50
C PHE A 53 7.88 -13.07 0.59
N LEU A 54 7.35 -12.04 1.24
CA LEU A 54 5.91 -11.88 1.43
C LEU A 54 5.19 -11.62 0.11
N SER A 55 5.72 -10.78 -0.78
CA SER A 55 5.14 -10.54 -2.11
C SER A 55 5.01 -11.83 -2.94
N SER A 56 5.94 -12.78 -2.78
CA SER A 56 5.86 -14.08 -3.47
C SER A 56 4.85 -15.07 -2.88
N HIS A 57 4.44 -14.88 -1.61
CA HIS A 57 3.50 -15.77 -0.91
C HIS A 57 2.11 -15.15 -0.72
N LEU A 58 1.95 -13.84 -0.98
CA LEU A 58 0.69 -13.11 -0.87
C LEU A 58 0.03 -12.94 -2.24
N PRO A 59 -0.98 -13.77 -2.58
CA PRO A 59 -1.63 -13.72 -3.88
C PRO A 59 -2.45 -12.44 -4.10
N PHE A 60 -2.72 -11.70 -3.03
CA PHE A 60 -3.57 -10.50 -3.02
C PHE A 60 -2.78 -9.20 -2.88
N HIS A 61 -1.43 -9.25 -2.84
CA HIS A 61 -0.64 -8.06 -2.59
C HIS A 61 -0.74 -7.07 -3.76
N VAL A 62 -0.87 -5.80 -3.41
CA VAL A 62 -0.94 -4.67 -4.34
C VAL A 62 0.35 -3.88 -4.30
N ALA A 63 0.75 -3.47 -3.10
CA ALA A 63 1.91 -2.64 -2.89
C ALA A 63 2.29 -2.66 -1.40
N GLY A 64 3.45 -2.11 -1.09
CA GLY A 64 3.87 -1.92 0.28
C GLY A 64 5.10 -1.05 0.38
N PHE A 65 5.47 -0.75 1.61
CA PHE A 65 6.65 0.03 1.93
C PHE A 65 7.22 -0.43 3.25
N GLY A 66 8.49 -0.13 3.48
CA GLY A 66 9.12 -0.45 4.74
C GLY A 66 10.26 0.47 5.06
N GLY A 67 10.81 0.25 6.23
CA GLY A 67 11.72 1.20 6.82
C GLY A 67 12.38 0.72 8.09
N THR A 68 12.94 1.69 8.80
CA THR A 68 13.58 1.50 10.10
C THR A 68 13.00 2.46 11.11
N PHE A 69 12.78 1.97 12.32
CA PHE A 69 12.47 2.78 13.48
C PHE A 69 13.73 3.53 13.97
N PRO A 70 13.60 4.51 14.88
CA PRO A 70 14.75 5.26 15.40
C PRO A 70 15.78 4.41 16.14
N ASP A 71 15.35 3.26 16.68
CA ASP A 71 16.22 2.29 17.35
C ASP A 71 16.90 1.31 16.38
N GLY A 72 16.65 1.46 15.07
CA GLY A 72 17.20 0.63 14.00
C GLY A 72 16.38 -0.62 13.68
N LYS A 73 15.30 -0.90 14.41
CA LYS A 73 14.46 -2.08 14.13
C LYS A 73 13.72 -1.91 12.81
N PRO A 74 13.63 -2.97 11.97
CA PRO A 74 12.96 -2.88 10.70
C PRO A 74 11.43 -3.01 10.85
N TRP A 75 10.70 -2.35 9.96
CA TRP A 75 9.25 -2.45 9.87
C TRP A 75 8.81 -2.47 8.42
N MET A 76 7.61 -2.98 8.18
CA MET A 76 6.98 -2.97 6.87
C MET A 76 5.47 -2.81 6.95
N PHE A 77 4.90 -2.30 5.87
CA PHE A 77 3.48 -2.16 5.66
C PHE A 77 3.10 -2.80 4.33
N ILE A 78 2.18 -3.75 4.36
CA ILE A 78 1.70 -4.46 3.17
C ILE A 78 0.24 -4.14 2.94
N MET A 79 -0.08 -3.81 1.69
CA MET A 79 -1.46 -3.63 1.25
C MET A 79 -1.90 -4.78 0.34
N GLN A 80 -3.08 -5.30 0.60
CA GLN A 80 -3.70 -6.37 -0.17
C GLN A 80 -5.09 -5.94 -0.65
N LYS A 81 -5.58 -6.56 -1.72
CA LYS A 81 -6.97 -6.41 -2.19
C LYS A 81 -7.59 -7.74 -2.60
N ALA A 82 -8.91 -7.86 -2.40
CA ALA A 82 -9.66 -9.02 -2.89
C ALA A 82 -11.07 -8.60 -3.33
N PRO A 83 -11.71 -9.37 -4.23
CA PRO A 83 -13.12 -9.23 -4.50
C PRO A 83 -13.97 -9.52 -3.25
N ALA A 84 -14.90 -8.62 -2.92
CA ALA A 84 -15.76 -8.72 -1.74
C ALA A 84 -16.69 -9.95 -1.79
N ASP A 85 -17.10 -10.35 -3.00
CA ASP A 85 -18.01 -11.46 -3.23
C ASP A 85 -17.36 -12.84 -3.00
N ILE A 86 -16.08 -12.98 -3.31
CA ILE A 86 -15.32 -14.22 -3.10
C ILE A 86 -15.22 -14.55 -1.60
N ALA A 87 -15.07 -13.55 -0.74
CA ALA A 87 -14.98 -13.74 0.71
C ALA A 87 -16.28 -14.30 1.31
N ILE A 88 -17.42 -13.78 0.85
CA ILE A 88 -18.75 -14.21 1.31
C ILE A 88 -19.10 -15.61 0.76
N LEU A 89 -18.85 -15.87 -0.53
CA LEU A 89 -19.26 -17.10 -1.22
C LEU A 89 -18.46 -18.34 -0.81
N LEU A 90 -17.16 -18.23 -0.55
CA LEU A 90 -16.31 -19.41 -0.33
C LEU A 90 -16.37 -19.95 1.10
N ARG A 91 -16.73 -19.13 2.10
CA ARG A 91 -16.60 -19.53 3.52
C ARG A 91 -17.78 -19.15 4.43
N GLY A 92 -18.83 -18.50 3.92
CA GLY A 92 -19.97 -18.07 4.74
C GLY A 92 -19.55 -17.18 5.91
N GLN A 93 -18.47 -16.43 5.75
CA GLN A 93 -17.91 -15.56 6.78
C GLN A 93 -18.67 -14.23 6.78
N GLU A 94 -18.90 -13.68 7.98
CA GLU A 94 -19.48 -12.33 8.15
C GLU A 94 -18.43 -11.23 7.90
N ASP A 95 -17.13 -11.54 8.06
CA ASP A 95 -16.01 -10.63 7.81
C ASP A 95 -15.45 -10.82 6.38
N PRO A 96 -15.66 -9.85 5.47
CA PRO A 96 -15.17 -9.97 4.10
C PRO A 96 -13.63 -9.89 4.02
N HIS A 97 -12.95 -9.29 5.02
CA HIS A 97 -11.48 -9.14 5.05
C HIS A 97 -10.76 -10.40 5.54
N PHE A 98 -11.48 -11.38 6.08
CA PHE A 98 -10.90 -12.61 6.65
C PHE A 98 -9.93 -13.32 5.69
N MET A 99 -10.25 -13.36 4.38
CA MET A 99 -9.39 -13.99 3.38
C MET A 99 -8.01 -13.33 3.27
N LEU A 100 -7.96 -12.01 3.35
CA LEU A 100 -6.73 -11.23 3.26
C LEU A 100 -5.87 -11.46 4.50
N ARG A 101 -6.49 -11.43 5.68
CA ARG A 101 -5.85 -11.76 6.96
C ARG A 101 -5.29 -13.19 6.96
N GLU A 102 -6.09 -14.18 6.56
CA GLU A 102 -5.67 -15.59 6.51
C GLU A 102 -4.53 -15.80 5.49
N ALA A 103 -4.48 -15.03 4.41
CA ALA A 103 -3.36 -15.06 3.47
C ALA A 103 -2.07 -14.56 4.12
N LEU A 104 -2.14 -13.46 4.87
CA LEU A 104 -1.01 -12.96 5.63
C LEU A 104 -0.57 -13.93 6.72
N ASP A 105 -1.50 -14.43 7.54
CA ASP A 105 -1.20 -15.34 8.64
C ASP A 105 -0.40 -16.56 8.16
N ARG A 106 -0.81 -17.16 7.03
CA ARG A 106 -0.08 -18.29 6.42
C ARG A 106 1.32 -17.91 5.94
N ALA A 107 1.53 -16.69 5.45
CA ALA A 107 2.85 -16.23 5.06
C ALA A 107 3.73 -15.97 6.30
N MET A 108 3.13 -15.41 7.36
CA MET A 108 3.78 -15.15 8.64
C MET A 108 4.17 -16.41 9.41
N GLU A 109 3.54 -17.56 9.17
CA GLU A 109 3.98 -18.85 9.73
C GLU A 109 5.43 -19.20 9.36
N PHE A 110 5.94 -18.66 8.24
CA PHE A 110 7.34 -18.84 7.81
C PHE A 110 8.30 -17.78 8.37
N ASN A 111 7.77 -16.75 9.03
CA ASN A 111 8.53 -15.65 9.63
C ASN A 111 8.11 -15.46 11.11
N PRO A 112 8.59 -16.34 12.01
CA PRO A 112 8.15 -16.37 13.41
C PRO A 112 8.66 -15.19 14.25
N ASP A 113 9.68 -14.47 13.79
CA ASP A 113 10.25 -13.32 14.49
C ASP A 113 9.54 -12.00 14.13
N ALA A 114 8.75 -11.99 13.06
CA ALA A 114 7.94 -10.86 12.67
C ALA A 114 6.56 -10.87 13.35
N LEU A 115 6.08 -9.68 13.70
CA LEU A 115 4.82 -9.48 14.41
C LEU A 115 3.92 -8.52 13.62
N VAL A 116 2.71 -8.97 13.30
CA VAL A 116 1.65 -8.08 12.80
C VAL A 116 1.19 -7.21 13.99
N ALA A 117 1.59 -5.95 13.98
CA ALA A 117 1.27 -4.98 15.02
C ALA A 117 -0.14 -4.42 14.84
N GLU A 118 -0.51 -4.10 13.60
CA GLU A 118 -1.79 -3.49 13.28
C GLU A 118 -2.35 -4.02 11.95
N GLU A 119 -3.68 -4.04 11.88
CA GLU A 119 -4.43 -4.35 10.66
C GLU A 119 -5.48 -3.27 10.42
N MET A 120 -5.57 -2.83 9.17
CA MET A 120 -6.58 -1.93 8.67
C MET A 120 -7.41 -2.62 7.60
N SER A 121 -8.69 -2.29 7.55
CA SER A 121 -9.65 -2.85 6.62
C SER A 121 -10.44 -1.72 5.98
N TRP A 122 -10.54 -1.75 4.66
CA TRP A 122 -11.26 -0.75 3.88
C TRP A 122 -12.17 -1.40 2.85
N HIS A 123 -13.34 -0.80 2.64
CA HIS A 123 -14.08 -0.89 1.39
C HIS A 123 -13.58 0.18 0.41
N HIS A 124 -13.94 0.04 -0.87
CA HIS A 124 -13.66 1.06 -1.88
C HIS A 124 -14.11 2.46 -1.44
N GLY A 125 -15.33 2.59 -0.91
CA GLY A 125 -15.85 3.89 -0.43
C GLY A 125 -15.05 4.50 0.71
N ASP A 126 -14.46 3.68 1.60
CA ASP A 126 -13.61 4.19 2.68
C ASP A 126 -12.32 4.80 2.12
N LEU A 127 -11.74 4.17 1.09
CA LEU A 127 -10.56 4.70 0.39
C LEU A 127 -10.88 6.00 -0.34
N VAL A 128 -12.03 6.11 -1.00
CA VAL A 128 -12.46 7.37 -1.64
C VAL A 128 -12.65 8.48 -0.61
N ASN A 129 -13.21 8.16 0.56
CA ASN A 129 -13.38 9.15 1.64
C ASN A 129 -12.02 9.68 2.15
N ILE A 130 -10.99 8.82 2.24
CA ILE A 130 -9.64 9.26 2.61
C ILE A 130 -9.12 10.31 1.61
N TYR A 131 -9.32 10.08 0.31
CA TYR A 131 -8.93 11.06 -0.71
C TYR A 131 -9.72 12.38 -0.57
N GLU A 132 -11.01 12.29 -0.25
CA GLU A 132 -11.86 13.45 -0.02
C GLU A 132 -11.41 14.28 1.18
N ASP A 133 -11.06 13.62 2.29
CA ASP A 133 -10.53 14.25 3.50
C ASP A 133 -9.19 14.97 3.24
N GLU A 134 -8.40 14.47 2.29
CA GLU A 134 -7.14 15.06 1.81
C GLU A 134 -7.35 16.14 0.71
N GLY A 135 -8.59 16.53 0.45
CA GLY A 135 -8.94 17.65 -0.44
C GLY A 135 -9.13 17.30 -1.92
N VAL A 136 -9.17 16.00 -2.26
CA VAL A 136 -9.54 15.54 -3.61
C VAL A 136 -11.06 15.55 -3.75
N LEU A 137 -11.59 15.91 -4.92
CA LEU A 137 -13.02 15.72 -5.17
C LEU A 137 -13.32 14.22 -5.30
N ALA A 138 -14.28 13.68 -4.52
CA ALA A 138 -14.63 12.26 -4.56
C ALA A 138 -14.86 11.73 -5.99
N SER A 139 -15.54 12.51 -6.85
CA SER A 139 -15.80 12.16 -8.26
C SER A 139 -14.53 11.96 -9.13
N ALA A 140 -13.39 12.49 -8.69
CA ALA A 140 -12.11 12.33 -9.40
C ALA A 140 -11.45 10.97 -9.11
N ALA A 141 -11.77 10.35 -7.97
CA ALA A 141 -11.19 9.08 -7.53
C ALA A 141 -12.22 7.93 -7.42
N GLU A 142 -13.53 8.21 -7.48
CA GLU A 142 -14.59 7.20 -7.32
C GLU A 142 -14.54 6.06 -8.34
N ASN A 143 -13.98 6.31 -9.53
CA ASN A 143 -13.87 5.34 -10.60
C ASN A 143 -12.52 4.61 -10.62
N TRP A 144 -11.62 4.93 -9.69
CA TRP A 144 -10.33 4.24 -9.58
C TRP A 144 -10.53 2.85 -9.00
N SER A 145 -9.68 1.92 -9.43
CA SER A 145 -9.63 0.60 -8.81
C SER A 145 -9.12 0.71 -7.37
N VAL A 146 -9.41 -0.29 -6.54
CA VAL A 146 -8.84 -0.32 -5.18
C VAL A 146 -7.32 -0.37 -5.23
N ALA A 147 -6.73 -1.01 -6.25
CA ALA A 147 -5.28 -1.01 -6.42
C ALA A 147 -4.72 0.41 -6.64
N ASP A 148 -5.36 1.21 -7.48
CA ASP A 148 -4.90 2.57 -7.77
C ASP A 148 -5.08 3.49 -6.57
N LEU A 149 -6.19 3.34 -5.83
CA LEU A 149 -6.40 4.05 -4.58
C LEU A 149 -5.29 3.73 -3.55
N LEU A 150 -4.93 2.46 -3.39
CA LEU A 150 -3.84 2.06 -2.49
C LEU A 150 -2.47 2.55 -2.97
N ARG A 151 -2.20 2.52 -4.28
CA ARG A 151 -0.95 3.05 -4.86
C ARG A 151 -0.83 4.56 -4.68
N GLY A 152 -1.92 5.32 -4.78
CA GLY A 152 -1.88 6.74 -4.49
C GLY A 152 -1.62 7.04 -3.01
N LEU A 153 -2.13 6.25 -2.07
CA LEU A 153 -1.75 6.37 -0.65
C LEU A 153 -0.25 6.07 -0.41
N LEU A 154 0.30 5.07 -1.11
CA LEU A 154 1.75 4.83 -1.11
C LEU A 154 2.55 5.98 -1.74
N ALA A 155 2.07 6.53 -2.86
CA ALA A 155 2.68 7.68 -3.50
C ALA A 155 2.66 8.93 -2.59
N GLN A 156 1.62 9.08 -1.76
CA GLN A 156 1.58 10.12 -0.74
C GLN A 156 2.68 9.96 0.31
N CYS A 157 3.01 8.72 0.69
CA CYS A 157 4.14 8.43 1.58
C CYS A 157 5.49 8.82 0.97
N CYS A 158 5.58 8.92 -0.37
CA CYS A 158 6.76 9.40 -1.07
C CYS A 158 6.87 10.95 -1.08
N GLY A 159 5.93 11.65 -0.45
CA GLY A 159 5.94 13.10 -0.29
C GLY A 159 5.26 13.89 -1.41
N VAL A 160 4.35 13.26 -2.16
CA VAL A 160 3.53 13.91 -3.19
C VAL A 160 2.09 14.04 -2.68
N ASP A 161 1.46 15.19 -2.85
CA ASP A 161 0.08 15.39 -2.39
C ASP A 161 -0.92 14.59 -3.23
N LEU A 162 -2.00 14.06 -2.62
CA LEU A 162 -3.01 13.27 -3.34
C LEU A 162 -3.70 14.08 -4.46
N THR A 163 -3.84 15.40 -4.27
CA THR A 163 -4.40 16.30 -5.28
C THR A 163 -3.53 16.37 -6.54
N ASP A 164 -2.20 16.39 -6.38
CA ASP A 164 -1.25 16.37 -7.50
C ASP A 164 -1.24 14.98 -8.17
N ILE A 165 -1.27 13.90 -7.38
CA ILE A 165 -1.33 12.52 -7.89
C ILE A 165 -2.57 12.34 -8.78
N VAL A 166 -3.74 12.76 -8.30
CA VAL A 166 -5.01 12.63 -9.03
C VAL A 166 -5.01 13.50 -10.28
N SER A 167 -4.37 14.67 -10.26
CA SER A 167 -4.26 15.53 -11.44
C SER A 167 -3.36 14.94 -12.53
N GLY A 168 -2.36 14.13 -12.17
CA GLY A 168 -1.44 13.49 -13.12
C GLY A 168 -1.90 12.12 -13.63
N PHE A 169 -2.87 11.49 -12.96
CA PHE A 169 -3.34 10.15 -13.29
C PHE A 169 -4.12 10.09 -14.62
N PRO A 170 -3.96 9.04 -15.44
CA PRO A 170 -3.01 7.93 -15.26
C PRO A 170 -1.62 8.21 -15.83
N ASP A 171 -1.44 9.32 -16.54
CA ASP A 171 -0.37 9.47 -17.52
C ASP A 171 1.01 9.80 -16.92
N CYS A 172 1.11 10.85 -16.09
CA CYS A 172 2.41 11.37 -15.66
C CYS A 172 2.30 12.22 -14.40
N ALA A 173 3.21 12.01 -13.45
CA ALA A 173 3.23 12.77 -12.20
C ALA A 173 3.85 14.17 -12.33
N PHE A 174 4.73 14.38 -13.31
CA PHE A 174 5.50 15.63 -13.43
C PHE A 174 5.46 16.19 -14.86
N PRO A 175 4.27 16.52 -15.41
CA PRO A 175 4.14 16.94 -16.81
C PRO A 175 4.94 18.21 -17.15
N ASP A 176 5.11 19.10 -16.16
CA ASP A 176 5.83 20.37 -16.32
C ASP A 176 7.34 20.28 -16.03
N THR A 177 7.85 19.11 -15.63
CA THR A 177 9.26 18.92 -15.27
C THR A 177 9.89 17.86 -16.16
N ALA A 178 11.04 18.17 -16.76
CA ALA A 178 11.78 17.17 -17.53
C ALA A 178 12.27 16.03 -16.63
N HIS A 179 11.80 14.82 -16.89
CA HIS A 179 12.21 13.57 -16.23
C HIS A 179 12.11 12.41 -17.24
N ALA A 180 12.64 11.24 -16.85
CA ALA A 180 12.38 10.00 -17.58
C ALA A 180 10.96 9.53 -17.20
N CYS A 181 9.96 9.97 -17.99
CA CYS A 181 8.57 9.58 -17.82
C CYS A 181 8.40 8.08 -18.09
N GLU A 182 7.76 7.38 -17.17
CA GLU A 182 7.41 5.96 -17.26
C GLU A 182 6.00 5.75 -17.87
N ASP A 183 5.35 6.84 -18.30
CA ASP A 183 3.97 6.87 -18.82
C ASP A 183 2.93 6.28 -17.84
N ASP A 184 3.25 6.36 -16.54
CA ASP A 184 2.40 5.97 -15.42
C ASP A 184 2.71 6.85 -14.20
N VAL A 185 1.69 7.52 -13.66
CA VAL A 185 1.85 8.47 -12.55
C VAL A 185 2.51 7.85 -11.32
N PHE A 186 2.22 6.59 -10.98
CA PHE A 186 2.78 5.95 -9.80
C PHE A 186 4.25 5.60 -10.02
N SER A 187 4.57 5.04 -11.19
CA SER A 187 5.94 4.68 -11.58
C SER A 187 6.87 5.89 -11.60
N ASP A 188 6.41 7.05 -12.11
CA ASP A 188 7.16 8.30 -12.06
C ASP A 188 7.51 8.73 -10.62
N ILE A 189 6.51 8.67 -9.72
CA ILE A 189 6.68 9.08 -8.31
C ILE A 189 7.65 8.14 -7.61
N PHE A 190 7.46 6.84 -7.76
CA PHE A 190 8.30 5.82 -7.12
C PHE A 190 9.73 5.88 -7.63
N ALA A 191 9.94 6.03 -8.94
CA ALA A 191 11.27 6.17 -9.53
C ALA A 191 11.99 7.41 -9.00
N ARG A 192 11.28 8.55 -8.90
CA ARG A 192 11.84 9.79 -8.34
C ARG A 192 12.20 9.64 -6.87
N TRP A 193 11.36 8.99 -6.08
CA TRP A 193 11.63 8.76 -4.66
C TRP A 193 12.85 7.87 -4.45
N VAL A 194 12.93 6.74 -5.17
CA VAL A 194 14.09 5.83 -5.12
C VAL A 194 15.38 6.55 -5.53
N ALA A 195 15.34 7.39 -6.56
CA ALA A 195 16.49 8.20 -6.97
C ALA A 195 16.93 9.21 -5.90
N GLY A 196 16.01 9.67 -5.04
CA GLY A 196 16.28 10.57 -3.92
C GLY A 196 16.84 9.90 -2.67
N LEU A 197 16.84 8.58 -2.59
CA LEU A 197 17.47 7.83 -1.49
C LEU A 197 19.01 7.72 -1.64
N GLN A 198 19.53 7.98 -2.84
CA GLN A 198 20.97 7.92 -3.17
C GLN A 198 21.73 9.17 -2.71
#